data_AF-A0A661JJP3-F1
#
_entry.id   AF-A0A661JJP3-F1
#
_cell.length_a   1.000
_cell.length_b   1.000
_cell.length_c   1.000
_cell.angle_alpha   90.00
_cell.angle_beta   90.00
_cell.angle_gamma   90.00
#
_symmetry.space_group_name_H-M   'P 1'
#
loop_
_entity.id
_entity.type
_entity.pdbx_description
1 polymer ?
#
loop_
_entity_poly.entity_id
_entity_poly.type
_entity_poly.pdbx_seq_one_letter_code
_entity_poly.pdbx_strand_id
1 'polypeptide(L)'
;MSFRFWKRIKLAPGVTLNLSKSGGSLSFGPRGAKFTVGPHGKRATVGIPGTGLFYTTTAPSRRTARKRTVPYPTSPKVRPQDRLTLGFFKRLVT
;
A
#
# COMPACT_ATOMS: atom_id res chain seq x y z
N MET A 1 -14.03 -13.70 15.24
CA MET A 1 -14.44 -12.37 14.74
C MET A 1 -13.76 -11.30 15.58
N SER A 2 -12.91 -10.45 15.01
CA SER A 2 -12.10 -9.49 15.78
C SER A 2 -12.69 -8.07 15.75
N PHE A 3 -12.58 -7.33 16.86
CA PHE A 3 -12.88 -5.90 16.91
C PHE A 3 -12.02 -5.11 15.91
N ARG A 4 -12.68 -4.38 15.00
CA ARG A 4 -12.04 -3.47 14.04
C ARG A 4 -12.21 -2.04 14.54
N PHE A 5 -11.10 -1.37 14.86
CA PHE A 5 -11.11 0.03 15.27
C PHE A 5 -10.68 0.93 14.10
N TRP A 6 -11.60 1.79 13.66
CA TRP A 6 -11.34 2.88 12.72
C TRP A 6 -12.23 4.08 13.09
N LYS A 7 -11.62 5.26 13.25
CA LYS A 7 -12.33 6.49 13.58
C LYS A 7 -11.75 7.65 12.78
N ARG A 8 -12.60 8.34 12.02
CA ARG A 8 -12.25 9.60 11.35
C ARG A 8 -12.83 10.77 12.14
N ILE A 9 -11.97 11.68 12.60
CA ILE A 9 -12.34 12.86 13.37
C ILE A 9 -12.02 14.09 12.51
N LYS A 10 -13.00 14.95 12.25
CA LYS A 10 -12.77 16.27 11.66
C LYS A 10 -12.41 17.22 12.79
N LEU A 11 -11.21 17.81 12.73
CA LEU A 11 -10.75 18.76 13.76
C LEU A 11 -11.10 20.20 13.37
N ALA A 12 -10.95 20.52 12.09
CA ALA A 12 -11.25 21.83 11.53
C ALA A 12 -11.62 21.69 10.04
N PRO A 13 -12.19 22.73 9.40
CA PRO A 13 -12.34 22.76 7.94
C PRO A 13 -10.99 22.52 7.26
N GLY A 14 -10.91 21.47 6.44
CA GLY A 14 -9.65 21.08 5.79
C GLY A 14 -8.70 20.23 6.63
N VAL A 15 -8.97 19.97 7.93
CA VAL A 15 -8.13 19.12 8.80
C VAL A 15 -8.90 17.90 9.31
N THR A 16 -8.41 16.71 8.98
CA THR A 16 -9.00 15.43 9.38
C THR A 16 -7.97 14.50 9.98
N LEU A 17 -8.28 13.91 11.13
CA LEU A 17 -7.49 12.86 11.78
C LEU A 17 -8.15 11.50 11.52
N ASN A 18 -7.40 10.55 10.96
CA ASN A 18 -7.82 9.17 10.75
C ASN A 18 -7.08 8.28 11.75
N LEU A 19 -7.79 7.72 12.72
CA LEU A 19 -7.28 6.78 13.72
C LEU A 19 -7.64 5.36 13.31
N SER A 20 -6.65 4.46 13.33
CA SER A 20 -6.83 3.05 13.00
C SER A 20 -5.88 2.17 13.80
N LYS A 21 -6.03 0.84 13.72
CA LYS A 21 -5.11 -0.12 14.36
C LYS A 21 -3.63 0.07 13.95
N SER A 22 -3.34 0.52 12.72
CA SER A 22 -1.95 0.71 12.24
C SER A 22 -1.33 2.05 12.67
N GLY A 23 -2.14 2.93 13.29
CA GLY A 23 -1.76 4.25 13.77
C GLY A 23 -2.68 5.36 13.27
N GLY A 24 -2.44 6.57 13.77
CA GLY A 24 -3.15 7.79 13.39
C GLY A 24 -2.48 8.51 12.20
N SER A 25 -3.26 9.01 11.25
CA SER A 25 -2.78 9.90 10.18
C SER A 25 -3.59 11.19 10.18
N LEU A 26 -2.90 12.31 10.00
CA LEU A 26 -3.49 13.64 9.92
C LEU A 26 -3.42 14.11 8.48
N SER A 27 -4.56 14.48 7.89
CA SER A 27 -4.62 15.17 6.61
C SER A 27 -5.04 16.61 6.83
N PHE A 28 -4.32 17.57 6.26
CA PHE A 28 -4.64 18.99 6.32
C PHE A 28 -4.50 19.65 4.94
N GLY A 29 -5.42 20.55 4.61
CA GLY A 29 -5.34 21.43 3.44
C GLY A 29 -6.61 21.47 2.58
N PRO A 30 -6.81 22.54 1.81
CA PRO A 30 -7.97 22.75 0.95
C PRO A 30 -7.95 21.87 -0.31
N ARG A 31 -9.02 21.94 -1.11
CA ARG A 31 -9.04 21.31 -2.44
C ARG A 31 -7.91 21.90 -3.31
N GLY A 32 -7.07 21.03 -3.88
CA GLY A 32 -5.91 21.44 -4.68
C GLY A 32 -4.58 21.50 -3.91
N ALA A 33 -4.57 21.51 -2.58
CA ALA A 33 -3.34 21.47 -1.79
C ALA A 33 -3.56 20.66 -0.51
N LYS A 34 -3.36 19.34 -0.59
CA LYS A 34 -3.61 18.40 0.50
C LYS A 34 -2.32 17.78 1.01
N PHE A 35 -2.06 17.90 2.29
CA PHE A 35 -0.93 17.27 2.95
C PHE A 35 -1.41 16.23 3.95
N THR A 36 -0.83 15.03 3.94
CA THR A 36 -1.16 13.95 4.86
C THR A 36 0.11 13.44 5.52
N VAL A 37 0.11 13.38 6.85
CA VAL A 37 1.21 12.83 7.65
C VAL A 37 0.69 11.64 8.43
N GLY A 38 1.40 10.53 8.36
CA GLY A 38 1.03 9.36 9.13
C GLY A 38 2.16 8.35 9.30
N PRO A 39 1.86 7.21 9.94
CA PRO A 39 2.80 6.13 10.20
C PRO A 39 3.44 5.54 8.93
N HIS A 40 2.77 5.66 7.79
CA HIS A 40 3.26 5.17 6.50
C HIS A 40 4.09 6.19 5.72
N GLY A 41 4.20 7.43 6.22
CA GLY A 41 4.92 8.50 5.55
C GLY A 41 4.11 9.79 5.41
N LYS A 42 4.69 10.71 4.65
CA LYS A 42 4.10 11.99 4.29
C LYS A 42 3.64 11.93 2.84
N ARG A 43 2.43 12.41 2.53
CA ARG A 43 1.90 12.54 1.19
C ARG A 43 1.46 13.97 0.97
N ALA A 44 2.03 14.65 -0.01
CA ALA A 44 1.59 15.97 -0.43
C ALA A 44 1.00 15.88 -1.83
N THR A 45 -0.19 16.43 -2.00
CA THR A 45 -0.87 16.54 -3.28
C THR A 45 -1.10 18.01 -3.56
N VAL A 46 -0.56 18.50 -4.67
CA VAL A 46 -0.76 19.85 -5.17
C VAL A 46 -1.38 19.77 -6.55
N GLY A 47 -2.34 20.59 -6.87
CA GLY A 47 -3.06 20.53 -8.13
C GLY A 47 -3.87 21.78 -8.39
N ILE A 48 -4.10 22.05 -9.67
CA ILE A 48 -4.86 23.21 -10.10
C ILE A 48 -6.33 22.79 -10.15
N PRO A 49 -7.21 23.42 -9.35
CA PRO A 49 -8.64 23.11 -9.36
C PRO A 49 -9.24 23.47 -10.73
N GLY A 50 -10.08 22.60 -11.28
CA GLY A 50 -10.78 22.84 -12.54
C GLY A 50 -10.03 22.39 -13.81
N THR A 51 -8.73 22.08 -13.74
CA THR A 51 -7.95 21.62 -14.91
C THR A 51 -7.69 20.11 -14.93
N GLY A 52 -7.98 19.41 -13.83
CA GLY A 52 -7.68 17.97 -13.68
C GLY A 52 -6.20 17.66 -13.44
N LEU A 53 -5.32 18.66 -13.42
CA LEU A 53 -3.90 18.47 -13.19
C LEU A 53 -3.58 18.43 -11.69
N PHE A 54 -3.02 17.31 -11.23
CA PHE A 54 -2.54 17.14 -9.87
C PHE A 54 -1.20 16.40 -9.86
N TYR A 55 -0.35 16.81 -8.95
CA TYR A 55 0.92 16.17 -8.65
C TYR A 55 0.89 15.67 -7.20
N THR A 56 1.22 14.39 -7.00
CA THR A 56 1.28 13.79 -5.67
C THR A 56 2.69 13.30 -5.41
N THR A 57 3.31 13.80 -4.35
CA THR A 57 4.58 13.31 -3.83
C THR A 57 4.37 12.54 -2.54
N THR A 58 5.03 11.38 -2.41
CA THR A 58 5.00 10.55 -1.21
C THR A 58 6.41 10.36 -0.69
N ALA A 59 6.65 10.77 0.55
CA ALA A 59 7.87 10.45 1.29
C ALA A 59 7.55 9.31 2.27
N PRO A 60 7.98 8.07 2.00
CA PRO A 60 7.77 6.96 2.92
C PRO A 60 8.50 7.25 4.25
N SER A 61 7.83 6.99 5.36
CA SER A 61 8.52 7.01 6.66
C SER A 61 9.42 5.78 6.71
N ARG A 62 10.70 5.95 7.07
CA ARG A 62 11.63 4.84 7.39
C ARG A 62 11.12 4.13 8.66
N ARG A 63 10.00 3.43 8.57
CA ARG A 63 9.70 2.37 9.52
C ARG A 63 10.64 1.25 9.17
N THR A 64 11.60 0.99 10.06
CA THR A 64 12.35 -0.25 10.14
C THR A 64 11.42 -1.36 9.72
N ALA A 65 11.72 -1.99 8.58
CA ALA A 65 11.06 -3.21 8.19
C ALA A 65 11.30 -4.17 9.34
N ARG A 66 10.37 -4.22 10.29
CA ARG A 66 10.31 -5.28 11.28
C ARG A 66 10.22 -6.50 10.39
N LYS A 67 11.33 -7.22 10.23
CA LYS A 67 11.41 -8.45 9.45
C LYS A 67 10.24 -9.28 9.94
N ARG A 68 9.13 -9.25 9.21
CA ARG A 68 8.17 -10.33 9.27
C ARG A 68 8.99 -11.42 8.65
N THR A 69 9.62 -12.22 9.50
CA THR A 69 10.03 -13.56 9.16
C THR A 69 8.71 -14.25 8.81
N VAL A 70 8.20 -13.98 7.61
CA VAL A 70 7.36 -14.93 6.93
C VAL A 70 8.28 -16.13 6.77
N PRO A 71 8.00 -17.26 7.43
CA PRO A 71 8.58 -18.50 6.97
C PRO A 71 8.10 -18.57 5.52
N TYR A 72 8.99 -18.37 4.56
CA TYR A 72 8.66 -18.72 3.19
C TYR A 72 8.13 -20.15 3.27
N PRO A 73 6.94 -20.47 2.71
CA PRO A 73 6.63 -21.85 2.47
C PRO A 73 7.81 -22.36 1.65
N THR A 74 8.49 -23.37 2.18
CA THR A 74 9.57 -24.08 1.49
C THR A 74 9.10 -24.29 0.07
N SER A 75 9.80 -23.69 -0.90
CA SER A 75 9.47 -23.93 -2.31
C SER A 75 9.37 -25.43 -2.48
N PRO A 76 8.22 -25.96 -2.98
CA PRO A 76 8.12 -27.38 -3.20
C PRO A 76 9.29 -27.77 -4.09
N LYS A 77 10.13 -28.70 -3.63
CA LYS A 77 11.15 -29.33 -4.47
C LYS A 77 10.40 -30.08 -5.56
N VAL A 78 10.09 -29.38 -6.65
CA VAL A 78 9.54 -30.00 -7.86
C VAL A 78 10.62 -30.97 -8.34
N ARG A 79 10.29 -32.27 -8.32
CA ARG A 79 11.22 -33.30 -8.73
C ARG A 79 11.57 -33.05 -10.21
N PRO A 80 12.81 -33.30 -10.66
CA PRO A 80 13.19 -33.07 -12.06
C PRO A 80 12.28 -33.79 -13.06
N GLN A 81 11.67 -34.92 -12.66
CA GLN A 81 10.73 -35.67 -13.48
C GLN A 81 9.38 -34.96 -13.69
N ASP A 82 9.00 -34.07 -12.77
CA ASP A 82 7.73 -33.31 -12.81
C ASP A 82 7.88 -31.96 -13.54
N ARG A 83 9.11 -31.62 -13.98
CA ARG A 83 9.34 -30.44 -14.81
C ARG A 83 8.82 -30.72 -16.21
N LEU A 84 7.71 -30.07 -16.58
CA LEU A 84 7.22 -30.04 -17.96
C LEU A 84 8.35 -29.52 -18.86
N THR A 85 9.00 -30.42 -19.58
CA THR A 85 10.02 -30.07 -20.57
C THR A 85 9.33 -29.70 -21.88
N LEU A 86 10.00 -28.95 -22.75
CA LEU A 86 9.51 -28.56 -24.08
C LEU A 86 9.06 -29.75 -24.95
N GLY A 87 9.49 -30.98 -24.63
CA GLY A 87 9.03 -32.20 -25.28
C GLY A 87 7.56 -32.57 -24.99
N PHE A 88 7.00 -32.10 -23.86
CA PHE A 88 5.58 -32.30 -23.53
C PHE A 88 4.67 -31.70 -24.61
N PHE A 89 4.95 -30.47 -25.04
CA PHE A 89 4.17 -29.80 -26.08
C PHE A 89 4.36 -30.43 -27.46
N LYS A 90 5.54 -30.99 -27.75
CA LYS A 90 5.76 -31.72 -29.01
C LYS A 90 4.92 -32.99 -29.12
N ARG A 91 4.53 -33.60 -28.00
CA ARG A 91 3.71 -34.82 -27.97
C ARG A 91 2.19 -34.56 -28.03
N LEU A 92 1.78 -33.29 -28.00
CA LEU A 92 0.37 -32.88 -28.03
C LEU A 92 -0.11 -32.51 -29.45
N VAL A 93 0.82 -32.35 -30.39
CA VAL A 93 0.57 -31.90 -31.77
C VAL A 93 0.94 -32.99 -32.80
N THR A 94 1.18 -34.23 -32.36
CA THR A 94 1.36 -35.42 -33.21
C THR A 94 0.41 -36.50 -32.74
#